data_AF-A0A957PWR9-F1
#
_entry.id   AF-A0A957PWR9-F1
#
_cell.length_a   1.000
_cell.length_b   1.000
_cell.length_c   1.000
_cell.angle_alpha   90.00
_cell.angle_beta   90.00
_cell.angle_gamma   90.00
#
_symmetry.space_group_name_H-M   'P 1'
#
loop_
_entity.id
_entity.type
_entity.pdbx_description
1 polymer ?
#
loop_
_entity_poly.entity_id
_entity_poly.type
_entity_poly.pdbx_seq_one_letter_code
_entity_poly.pdbx_strand_id
1 'polypeptide(L)'
;MQWVRRFRDLTIGDVPLVGGKNASLGEMIRALSVKGVQIPDGYAVTAQAYRAFLQYNELDDRIRTILQELDPKNVDDLLTRTGQVRHLILSGDFPEDMRAEILTYYHDLGLAYNMSNPDVAVRSSATAEDLPTASFAGQQETYLNVRGESMLLESVKKCFASLFTPRATSYRVDMGFDHFEVGLSVGIQKMIRSDLAASGVIFTLDTETGFRDVVFVTSAYGLGENVVQGRVAPDEFYVFKPTLAQGYRPLILRRLGTKELRMIYDESGSKLVKNVSVSAEDRARFSVSDEDVLTLAKWALLIEEHYTQER
;
A
#
# COMPACT_ATOMS: atom_id res chain seq x y z
N MET A 1 -15.73 -7.38 -17.84
CA MET A 1 -14.77 -7.02 -16.77
C MET A 1 -15.51 -6.18 -15.75
N GLN A 2 -16.14 -6.86 -14.80
CA GLN A 2 -17.05 -6.23 -13.84
C GLN A 2 -16.33 -5.92 -12.53
N TRP A 3 -15.36 -6.75 -12.14
CA TRP A 3 -14.83 -6.77 -10.78
C TRP A 3 -13.43 -6.16 -10.65
N VAL A 4 -12.62 -6.21 -11.71
CA VAL A 4 -11.21 -5.83 -11.70
C VAL A 4 -10.91 -4.71 -12.69
N ARG A 5 -9.91 -3.86 -12.39
CA ARG A 5 -9.35 -2.84 -13.29
C ARG A 5 -7.83 -2.89 -13.28
N ARG A 6 -7.16 -2.80 -14.43
CA ARG A 6 -5.68 -2.68 -14.47
C ARG A 6 -5.29 -1.31 -13.98
N PHE A 7 -4.14 -1.19 -13.31
CA PHE A 7 -3.69 0.13 -12.87
C PHE A 7 -3.48 1.11 -14.02
N ARG A 8 -2.95 0.64 -15.16
CA ARG A 8 -2.76 1.44 -16.37
C ARG A 8 -4.05 2.05 -16.96
N ASP A 9 -5.22 1.51 -16.59
CA ASP A 9 -6.53 1.96 -17.07
C ASP A 9 -7.22 2.90 -16.04
N LEU A 10 -6.58 3.18 -14.90
CA LEU A 10 -7.12 4.00 -13.82
C LEU A 10 -6.58 5.42 -13.84
N THR A 11 -7.37 6.33 -13.28
CA THR A 11 -7.12 7.75 -13.16
C THR A 11 -7.45 8.22 -11.75
N ILE A 12 -7.07 9.46 -11.39
CA ILE A 12 -7.48 10.02 -10.11
C ILE A 12 -9.02 10.17 -9.97
N GLY A 13 -9.76 10.22 -11.07
CA GLY A 13 -11.23 10.25 -11.06
C GLY A 13 -11.87 8.93 -10.61
N ASP A 14 -11.10 7.84 -10.57
CA ASP A 14 -11.60 6.51 -10.22
C ASP A 14 -11.55 6.22 -8.71
N VAL A 15 -11.25 7.21 -7.86
CA VAL A 15 -11.25 7.04 -6.39
C VAL A 15 -12.54 6.39 -5.85
N PRO A 16 -13.76 6.76 -6.29
CA PRO A 16 -14.98 6.10 -5.82
C PRO A 16 -15.04 4.60 -6.15
N LEU A 17 -14.30 4.16 -7.18
CA LEU A 17 -14.27 2.78 -7.64
C LEU A 17 -13.14 1.96 -6.99
N VAL A 18 -11.94 2.55 -6.84
CA VAL A 18 -10.72 1.82 -6.44
C VAL A 18 -10.01 2.40 -5.21
N GLY A 19 -10.54 3.46 -4.60
CA GLY A 19 -9.91 4.17 -3.49
C GLY A 19 -8.69 4.99 -3.87
N GLY A 20 -8.27 5.85 -2.93
CA GLY A 20 -7.22 6.86 -3.13
C GLY A 20 -5.90 6.29 -3.61
N LYS A 21 -5.41 5.25 -2.93
CA LYS A 21 -4.10 4.63 -3.25
C LYS A 21 -4.04 4.03 -4.65
N ASN A 22 -5.04 3.24 -5.03
CA ASN A 22 -5.03 2.58 -6.34
C ASN A 22 -5.27 3.59 -7.47
N ALA A 23 -6.13 4.59 -7.27
CA ALA A 23 -6.33 5.67 -8.23
C ALA A 23 -5.04 6.48 -8.44
N SER A 24 -4.36 6.85 -7.35
CA SER A 24 -3.07 7.53 -7.40
C SER A 24 -1.97 6.70 -8.09
N LEU A 25 -1.91 5.39 -7.83
CA LEU A 25 -1.01 4.47 -8.53
C LEU A 25 -1.28 4.44 -10.04
N GLY A 26 -2.55 4.33 -10.43
CA GLY A 26 -2.96 4.34 -11.84
C GLY A 26 -2.60 5.64 -12.55
N GLU A 27 -2.89 6.76 -11.91
CA GLU A 27 -2.56 8.10 -12.41
C GLU A 27 -1.05 8.24 -12.66
N MET A 28 -0.22 7.82 -11.69
CA MET A 28 1.23 7.86 -11.85
C MET A 28 1.73 6.92 -12.95
N ILE A 29 1.19 5.70 -13.07
CA ILE A 29 1.56 4.77 -14.14
C ILE A 29 1.27 5.39 -15.50
N ARG A 30 0.08 5.98 -15.67
CA ARG A 30 -0.35 6.58 -16.94
C ARG A 30 0.45 7.83 -17.30
N ALA A 31 0.61 8.76 -16.36
CA ALA A 31 1.19 10.08 -16.64
C ALA A 31 2.71 10.11 -16.56
N LEU A 32 3.33 9.29 -15.72
CA LEU A 32 4.74 9.42 -15.34
C LEU A 32 5.63 8.30 -15.86
N SER A 33 5.09 7.14 -16.24
CA SER A 33 5.91 6.07 -16.85
C SER A 33 6.54 6.53 -18.16
N VAL A 34 5.81 7.32 -18.96
CA VAL A 34 6.34 7.93 -20.20
C VAL A 34 7.44 8.97 -19.94
N LYS A 35 7.50 9.51 -18.72
CA LYS A 35 8.56 10.41 -18.24
C LYS A 35 9.71 9.65 -17.55
N GLY A 36 9.67 8.32 -17.55
CA GLY A 36 10.72 7.44 -17.03
C GLY A 36 10.59 7.07 -15.55
N VAL A 37 9.50 7.43 -14.87
CA VAL A 37 9.24 6.97 -13.49
C VAL A 37 8.86 5.49 -13.54
N GLN A 38 9.59 4.64 -12.83
CA GLN A 38 9.35 3.20 -12.86
C GLN A 38 8.38 2.79 -11.75
N ILE A 39 7.20 2.31 -12.15
CA ILE A 39 6.16 1.86 -11.23
C ILE A 39 5.76 0.43 -11.60
N PRO A 40 5.76 -0.51 -10.63
CA PRO A 40 5.39 -1.89 -10.91
C PRO A 40 3.93 -2.00 -11.32
N ASP A 41 3.64 -2.84 -12.30
CA ASP A 41 2.28 -3.03 -12.80
C ASP A 41 1.44 -3.88 -11.83
N GLY A 42 0.13 -3.89 -12.07
CA GLY A 42 -0.84 -4.61 -11.27
C GLY A 42 -2.28 -4.24 -11.62
N TYR A 43 -3.18 -4.59 -10.72
CA TYR A 43 -4.61 -4.37 -10.89
C TYR A 43 -5.31 -4.17 -9.55
N ALA A 44 -6.49 -3.57 -9.59
CA ALA A 44 -7.34 -3.33 -8.44
C ALA A 44 -8.60 -4.19 -8.51
N VAL A 45 -8.90 -4.89 -7.43
CA VAL A 45 -10.24 -5.41 -7.13
C VAL A 45 -11.07 -4.23 -6.65
N THR A 46 -12.18 -3.96 -7.34
CA THR A 46 -12.98 -2.74 -7.14
C THR A 46 -13.78 -2.76 -5.83
N ALA A 47 -14.19 -1.57 -5.37
CA ALA A 47 -15.13 -1.44 -4.25
C ALA A 47 -16.50 -2.09 -4.55
N GLN A 48 -16.89 -2.17 -5.82
CA GLN A 48 -18.09 -2.89 -6.25
C GLN A 48 -17.94 -4.41 -6.02
N ALA A 49 -16.76 -4.97 -6.28
CA ALA A 49 -16.47 -6.38 -5.99
C ALA A 49 -16.56 -6.68 -4.49
N TYR A 50 -16.07 -5.78 -3.64
CA TYR A 50 -16.25 -5.90 -2.19
C TYR A 50 -17.73 -5.93 -1.78
N ARG A 51 -18.55 -4.99 -2.29
CA ARG A 51 -20.00 -4.95 -2.00
C ARG A 51 -20.71 -6.23 -2.48
N ALA A 52 -20.39 -6.69 -3.69
CA ALA A 52 -20.94 -7.93 -4.23
C ALA A 52 -20.51 -9.17 -3.42
N PHE A 53 -19.27 -9.19 -2.90
CA PHE A 53 -18.81 -10.25 -2.00
C PHE A 53 -19.64 -10.29 -0.71
N LEU A 54 -19.90 -9.14 -0.07
CA LEU A 54 -20.75 -9.09 1.13
C LEU A 54 -22.17 -9.59 0.85
N GLN A 55 -22.77 -9.12 -0.24
CA GLN A 55 -24.13 -9.47 -0.64
C GLN A 55 -24.26 -10.96 -0.97
N TYR A 56 -23.32 -11.52 -1.74
CA TYR A 56 -23.31 -12.93 -2.11
C TYR A 56 -23.26 -13.87 -0.90
N ASN A 57 -22.58 -13.43 0.17
CA ASN A 57 -22.45 -14.18 1.41
C ASN A 57 -23.51 -13.81 2.47
N GLU A 58 -24.50 -12.97 2.11
CA GLU A 58 -25.56 -12.48 3.01
C GLU A 58 -25.00 -11.86 4.31
N LEU A 59 -23.90 -11.12 4.19
CA LEU A 59 -23.16 -10.61 5.35
C LEU A 59 -23.68 -9.26 5.84
N ASP A 60 -24.34 -8.47 4.99
CA ASP A 60 -24.72 -7.09 5.31
C ASP A 60 -25.55 -7.00 6.61
N ASP A 61 -26.67 -7.73 6.69
CA ASP A 61 -27.55 -7.69 7.86
C ASP A 61 -26.90 -8.29 9.11
N ARG A 62 -26.07 -9.32 8.92
CA ARG A 62 -25.35 -9.98 10.02
C ARG A 62 -24.31 -9.04 10.63
N ILE A 63 -23.56 -8.33 9.80
CA ILE A 63 -22.59 -7.33 10.23
C ILE A 63 -23.31 -6.17 10.93
N ARG A 64 -24.42 -5.67 10.38
CA ARG A 64 -25.25 -4.63 11.03
C ARG A 64 -25.67 -5.05 12.43
N THR A 65 -26.18 -6.27 12.57
CA THR A 65 -26.63 -6.81 13.85
C THR A 65 -25.48 -6.90 14.86
N ILE A 66 -24.30 -7.38 14.43
CA ILE A 66 -23.14 -7.51 15.32
C ILE A 66 -22.60 -6.14 15.75
N LEU A 67 -22.63 -5.14 14.87
CA LEU A 67 -22.13 -3.79 15.18
C LEU A 67 -23.20 -2.86 15.76
N GLN A 68 -24.46 -3.32 15.86
CA GLN A 68 -25.55 -2.54 16.43
C GLN A 68 -25.24 -2.19 17.89
N GLU A 69 -25.40 -0.92 18.24
CA GLU A 69 -25.14 -0.38 19.59
C GLU A 69 -23.69 -0.61 20.09
N LEU A 70 -22.74 -0.78 19.17
CA LEU A 70 -21.32 -0.85 19.52
C LEU A 70 -20.89 0.41 20.28
N ASP A 71 -20.38 0.24 21.49
CA ASP A 71 -19.75 1.33 22.25
C ASP A 71 -18.25 1.40 21.91
N PRO A 72 -17.78 2.44 21.20
CA PRO A 72 -16.37 2.57 20.82
C PRO A 72 -15.44 2.74 22.03
N LYS A 73 -15.97 3.09 23.22
CA LYS A 73 -15.20 3.24 24.45
C LYS A 73 -15.02 1.92 25.20
N ASN A 74 -15.82 0.91 24.89
CA ASN A 74 -15.67 -0.43 25.46
C ASN A 74 -14.73 -1.27 24.58
N VAL A 75 -13.46 -1.31 24.97
CA VAL A 75 -12.40 -1.98 24.21
C VAL A 75 -12.68 -3.48 24.05
N ASP A 76 -13.22 -4.15 25.07
CA ASP A 76 -13.48 -5.59 25.03
C ASP A 76 -14.65 -5.93 24.10
N ASP A 77 -15.72 -5.12 24.13
CA ASP A 77 -16.87 -5.25 23.22
C ASP A 77 -16.45 -4.99 21.77
N LEU A 78 -15.66 -3.93 21.55
CA LEU A 78 -15.08 -3.60 20.25
C LEU A 78 -14.24 -4.74 19.69
N LEU A 79 -13.32 -5.30 20.47
CA LEU A 79 -12.49 -6.43 20.05
C LEU A 79 -13.33 -7.67 19.71
N THR A 80 -14.34 -7.96 20.53
CA THR A 80 -15.20 -9.13 20.35
C THR A 80 -16.03 -9.02 19.08
N ARG A 81 -16.76 -7.92 18.92
CA ARG A 81 -17.65 -7.69 17.76
C ARG A 81 -16.88 -7.57 16.45
N THR A 82 -15.78 -6.82 16.45
CA THR A 82 -14.91 -6.72 15.26
C THR A 82 -14.26 -8.06 14.91
N GLY A 83 -13.86 -8.86 15.90
CA GLY A 83 -13.39 -10.23 15.71
C GLY A 83 -14.43 -11.13 15.03
N GLN A 84 -15.68 -11.08 15.48
CA GLN A 84 -16.79 -11.81 14.88
C GLN A 84 -17.03 -11.40 13.42
N VAL A 85 -17.11 -10.11 13.13
CA VAL A 85 -17.29 -9.61 11.75
C VAL A 85 -16.15 -10.04 10.85
N ARG A 86 -14.90 -9.91 11.31
CA ARG A 86 -13.74 -10.34 10.53
C ARG A 86 -13.77 -11.83 10.25
N HIS A 87 -14.19 -12.65 11.22
CA HIS A 87 -14.35 -14.09 11.01
C HIS A 87 -15.41 -14.40 9.95
N LEU A 88 -16.55 -13.69 9.95
CA LEU A 88 -17.57 -13.86 8.91
C LEU A 88 -17.04 -13.58 7.51
N ILE A 89 -16.29 -12.48 7.33
CA ILE A 89 -15.73 -12.09 6.04
C ILE A 89 -14.68 -13.10 5.57
N LEU A 90 -13.82 -13.58 6.47
CA LEU A 90 -12.78 -14.56 6.14
C LEU A 90 -13.36 -15.92 5.73
N SER A 91 -14.49 -16.30 6.34
CA SER A 91 -15.22 -17.54 6.05
C SER A 91 -16.11 -17.43 4.79
N GLY A 92 -16.29 -16.24 4.22
CA GLY A 92 -17.06 -16.05 2.99
C GLY A 92 -16.34 -16.58 1.75
N ASP A 93 -17.14 -16.88 0.73
CA ASP A 93 -16.71 -17.37 -0.58
C ASP A 93 -16.83 -16.29 -1.65
N PHE A 94 -15.93 -16.32 -2.63
CA PHE A 94 -16.04 -15.42 -3.78
C PHE A 94 -17.11 -15.94 -4.75
N PRO A 95 -17.93 -15.04 -5.35
CA PRO A 95 -18.66 -15.38 -6.56
C PRO A 95 -17.72 -15.95 -7.63
N GLU A 96 -18.13 -17.01 -8.34
CA GLU A 96 -17.23 -17.75 -9.24
C GLU A 96 -16.70 -16.87 -10.39
N ASP A 97 -17.52 -15.95 -10.90
CA ASP A 97 -17.13 -14.99 -11.92
C ASP A 97 -16.10 -13.97 -11.39
N MET A 98 -16.26 -13.50 -10.16
CA MET A 98 -15.29 -12.63 -9.48
C MET A 98 -13.97 -13.34 -9.22
N ARG A 99 -14.03 -14.58 -8.71
CA ARG A 99 -12.85 -15.43 -8.51
C ARG A 99 -12.10 -15.62 -9.83
N ALA A 100 -12.80 -16.02 -10.89
CA ALA A 100 -12.22 -16.22 -12.20
C ALA A 100 -11.59 -14.94 -12.77
N GLU A 101 -12.24 -13.78 -12.61
CA GLU A 101 -11.70 -12.50 -13.07
C GLU A 101 -10.40 -12.16 -12.31
N ILE A 102 -10.38 -12.24 -10.97
CA ILE A 102 -9.17 -11.99 -10.16
C ILE A 102 -8.00 -12.88 -10.60
N LEU A 103 -8.24 -14.19 -10.75
CA LEU A 103 -7.21 -15.14 -11.12
C LEU A 103 -6.71 -14.93 -12.56
N THR A 104 -7.60 -14.58 -13.49
CA THR A 104 -7.21 -14.24 -14.88
C THR A 104 -6.19 -13.11 -14.88
N TYR A 105 -6.42 -12.03 -14.15
CA TYR A 105 -5.49 -10.91 -14.06
C TYR A 105 -4.18 -11.26 -13.32
N TYR A 106 -4.24 -12.16 -12.34
CA TYR A 106 -3.04 -12.70 -11.70
C TYR A 106 -2.16 -13.48 -12.70
N HIS A 107 -2.76 -14.33 -13.53
CA HIS A 107 -2.03 -15.07 -14.57
C HIS A 107 -1.51 -14.16 -15.68
N ASP A 108 -2.30 -13.16 -16.13
CA ASP A 108 -1.85 -12.13 -17.08
C ASP A 108 -0.61 -11.40 -16.56
N LEU A 109 -0.59 -11.04 -15.27
CA LEU A 109 0.56 -10.44 -14.62
C LEU A 109 1.75 -11.41 -14.61
N GLY A 110 1.51 -12.69 -14.34
CA GLY A 110 2.52 -13.74 -14.44
C GLY A 110 3.15 -13.81 -15.83
N LEU A 111 2.34 -13.84 -16.88
CA LEU A 111 2.79 -13.83 -18.28
C LEU A 111 3.60 -12.57 -18.59
N ALA A 112 3.14 -11.39 -18.18
CA ALA A 112 3.85 -10.12 -18.42
C ALA A 112 5.24 -10.07 -17.78
N TYR A 113 5.44 -10.77 -16.67
CA TYR A 113 6.73 -10.86 -15.96
C TYR A 113 7.48 -12.18 -16.19
N ASN A 114 7.01 -13.06 -17.09
CA ASN A 114 7.56 -14.40 -17.33
C ASN A 114 7.67 -15.27 -16.04
N MET A 115 6.61 -15.25 -15.23
CA MET A 115 6.51 -16.00 -13.98
C MET A 115 5.23 -16.81 -13.93
N SER A 116 5.32 -18.10 -13.61
CA SER A 116 4.13 -18.94 -13.41
C SER A 116 3.33 -18.53 -12.17
N ASN A 117 4.04 -18.17 -11.10
CA ASN A 117 3.48 -17.67 -9.84
C ASN A 117 4.14 -16.34 -9.48
N PRO A 118 3.65 -15.21 -9.98
CA PRO A 118 4.21 -13.90 -9.67
C PRO A 118 4.07 -13.58 -8.17
N ASP A 119 5.13 -13.06 -7.58
CA ASP A 119 5.10 -12.46 -6.24
C ASP A 119 4.42 -11.09 -6.28
N VAL A 120 3.35 -10.94 -5.48
CA VAL A 120 2.52 -9.74 -5.43
C VAL A 120 2.37 -9.18 -4.02
N ALA A 121 2.20 -7.87 -3.94
CA ALA A 121 1.73 -7.15 -2.78
C ALA A 121 0.22 -6.98 -2.89
N VAL A 122 -0.51 -7.32 -1.83
CA VAL A 122 -1.95 -7.16 -1.72
C VAL A 122 -2.22 -6.07 -0.68
N ARG A 123 -2.73 -4.92 -1.13
CA ARG A 123 -2.87 -3.70 -0.33
C ARG A 123 -4.31 -3.22 -0.35
N SER A 124 -4.84 -2.89 0.82
CA SER A 124 -6.13 -2.21 0.92
C SER A 124 -6.03 -0.75 0.45
N SER A 125 -7.13 -0.26 -0.13
CA SER A 125 -7.32 1.09 -0.66
C SER A 125 -8.78 1.49 -0.42
N ALA A 126 -9.05 2.32 0.58
CA ALA A 126 -10.42 2.69 0.95
C ALA A 126 -10.94 3.83 0.06
N THR A 127 -12.25 3.85 -0.23
CA THR A 127 -12.89 4.89 -1.05
C THR A 127 -13.11 6.22 -0.32
N ALA A 128 -12.96 6.23 1.01
CA ALA A 128 -13.22 7.38 1.87
C ALA A 128 -11.95 8.12 2.33
N GLU A 129 -10.79 7.87 1.70
CA GLU A 129 -9.50 8.52 2.04
C GLU A 129 -9.45 10.02 1.71
N ASP A 130 -10.38 10.52 0.89
CA ASP A 130 -10.40 11.91 0.41
C ASP A 130 -11.23 12.88 1.27
N LEU A 131 -11.79 12.43 2.39
CA LEU A 131 -12.33 13.39 3.35
C LEU A 131 -11.15 14.16 3.98
N PRO A 132 -11.15 15.51 3.99
CA PRO A 132 -9.99 16.34 4.39
C PRO A 132 -9.40 16.03 5.78
N THR A 133 -10.15 15.31 6.62
CA THR A 133 -9.79 14.91 7.99
C THR A 133 -9.58 13.39 8.14
N ALA A 134 -9.79 12.58 7.10
CA ALA A 134 -9.79 11.12 7.18
C ALA A 134 -8.52 10.49 6.60
N SER A 135 -7.40 10.64 7.31
CA SER A 135 -6.23 9.83 7.02
C SER A 135 -6.38 8.45 7.65
N PHE A 136 -6.82 7.47 6.86
CA PHE A 136 -6.75 6.04 7.24
C PHE A 136 -5.31 5.48 7.18
N ALA A 137 -4.30 6.35 7.07
CA ALA A 137 -2.90 5.97 7.01
C ALA A 137 -2.51 5.12 8.23
N GLY A 138 -1.89 3.97 7.95
CA GLY A 138 -1.42 3.04 8.98
C GLY A 138 -2.50 2.18 9.66
N GLN A 139 -3.76 2.20 9.19
CA GLN A 139 -4.83 1.31 9.70
C GLN A 139 -5.18 0.15 8.76
N GLN A 140 -4.59 0.13 7.58
CA GLN A 140 -4.95 -0.74 6.47
C GLN A 140 -3.94 -1.89 6.32
N GLU A 141 -4.46 -3.13 6.24
CA GLU A 141 -3.62 -4.33 6.16
C GLU A 141 -2.97 -4.44 4.76
N THR A 142 -1.67 -4.74 4.77
CA THR A 142 -0.84 -5.02 3.59
C THR A 142 -0.19 -6.38 3.73
N TYR A 143 -0.26 -7.18 2.67
CA TYR A 143 0.39 -8.49 2.59
C TYR A 143 1.43 -8.47 1.48
N LEU A 144 2.68 -8.78 1.81
CA LEU A 144 3.81 -8.76 0.88
C LEU A 144 4.22 -10.18 0.51
N ASN A 145 4.84 -10.35 -0.66
CA ASN A 145 5.32 -11.66 -1.14
C ASN A 145 4.23 -12.74 -1.19
N VAL A 146 3.00 -12.36 -1.54
CA VAL A 146 1.90 -13.31 -1.76
C VAL A 146 2.16 -14.03 -3.08
N ARG A 147 2.06 -15.37 -3.07
CA ARG A 147 2.30 -16.23 -4.24
C ARG A 147 1.27 -17.36 -4.29
N GLY A 148 0.76 -17.60 -5.49
CA GLY A 148 -0.22 -18.65 -5.77
C GLY A 148 -1.64 -18.18 -5.55
N GLU A 149 -2.56 -18.81 -6.30
CA GLU A 149 -3.98 -18.43 -6.36
C GLU A 149 -4.67 -18.45 -4.99
N SER A 150 -4.47 -19.52 -4.21
CA SER A 150 -5.12 -19.67 -2.90
C SER A 150 -4.71 -18.57 -1.93
N MET A 151 -3.40 -18.30 -1.84
CA MET A 151 -2.86 -17.25 -0.96
C MET A 151 -3.28 -15.85 -1.42
N LEU A 152 -3.41 -15.63 -2.73
CA LEU A 152 -3.93 -14.39 -3.29
C LEU A 152 -5.36 -14.14 -2.82
N LEU A 153 -6.26 -15.10 -3.07
CA LEU A 153 -7.67 -14.99 -2.69
C LEU A 153 -7.84 -14.82 -1.18
N GLU A 154 -7.07 -15.57 -0.38
CA GLU A 154 -7.06 -15.40 1.08
C GLU A 154 -6.60 -14.00 1.50
N SER A 155 -5.55 -13.46 0.87
CA SER A 155 -5.04 -12.11 1.16
C SER A 155 -6.04 -11.03 0.76
N VAL A 156 -6.79 -11.22 -0.33
CA VAL A 156 -7.88 -10.31 -0.73
C VAL A 156 -9.00 -10.32 0.33
N LYS A 157 -9.43 -11.50 0.82
CA LYS A 157 -10.41 -11.60 1.91
C LYS A 157 -9.93 -10.94 3.20
N LYS A 158 -8.65 -11.13 3.54
CA LYS A 158 -8.04 -10.46 4.68
C LYS A 158 -8.07 -8.94 4.54
N CYS A 159 -7.73 -8.42 3.36
CA CYS A 159 -7.90 -6.99 3.08
C CYS A 159 -9.36 -6.55 3.25
N PHE A 160 -10.35 -7.27 2.72
CA PHE A 160 -11.78 -6.97 2.96
C PHE A 160 -12.13 -6.92 4.45
N ALA A 161 -11.61 -7.86 5.25
CA ALA A 161 -11.82 -7.90 6.69
C ALA A 161 -11.10 -6.75 7.43
N SER A 162 -10.04 -6.16 6.85
CA SER A 162 -9.26 -5.08 7.46
C SER A 162 -10.07 -3.80 7.71
N LEU A 163 -11.15 -3.58 6.96
CA LEU A 163 -12.09 -2.49 7.24
C LEU A 163 -12.64 -2.61 8.66
N PHE A 164 -12.86 -3.81 9.17
CA PHE A 164 -13.44 -4.06 10.48
C PHE A 164 -12.39 -4.38 11.54
N THR A 165 -11.19 -3.80 11.46
CA THR A 165 -10.27 -3.81 12.61
C THR A 165 -10.85 -2.95 13.75
N PRO A 166 -10.48 -3.20 15.02
CA PRO A 166 -10.90 -2.36 16.15
C PRO A 166 -10.66 -0.88 15.91
N ARG A 167 -9.45 -0.54 15.44
CA ARG A 167 -9.04 0.85 15.18
C ARG A 167 -9.85 1.50 14.06
N ALA A 168 -10.03 0.81 12.94
CA ALA A 168 -10.79 1.35 11.81
C ALA A 168 -12.29 1.47 12.14
N THR A 169 -12.84 0.54 12.91
CA THR A 169 -14.25 0.56 13.33
C THR A 169 -14.51 1.68 14.33
N SER A 170 -13.72 1.80 15.40
CA SER A 170 -13.82 2.90 16.37
C SER A 170 -13.70 4.26 15.68
N TYR A 171 -12.73 4.42 14.77
CA TYR A 171 -12.58 5.67 14.02
C TYR A 171 -13.84 6.03 13.21
N ARG A 172 -14.47 5.05 12.53
CA ARG A 172 -15.70 5.31 11.78
C ARG A 172 -16.87 5.68 12.70
N VAL A 173 -17.02 5.01 13.85
CA VAL A 173 -18.06 5.36 14.82
C VAL A 173 -17.84 6.78 15.36
N ASP A 174 -16.61 7.13 15.74
CA ASP A 174 -16.28 8.45 16.30
C ASP A 174 -16.53 9.58 15.30
N MET A 175 -16.34 9.32 14.00
CA MET A 175 -16.63 10.26 12.92
C MET A 175 -18.08 10.23 12.43
N GLY A 176 -18.92 9.33 12.96
CA GLY A 176 -20.31 9.17 12.56
C GLY A 176 -20.51 8.63 11.13
N PHE A 177 -19.53 7.91 10.57
CA PHE A 177 -19.66 7.28 9.25
C PHE A 177 -20.42 5.97 9.34
N ASP A 178 -21.36 5.77 8.41
CA ASP A 178 -21.95 4.44 8.21
C ASP A 178 -20.86 3.46 7.75
N HIS A 179 -20.77 2.33 8.43
CA HIS A 179 -19.85 1.25 8.11
C HIS A 179 -20.04 0.68 6.69
N PHE A 180 -21.23 0.85 6.11
CA PHE A 180 -21.58 0.33 4.77
C PHE A 180 -21.42 1.36 3.65
N GLU A 181 -21.25 2.64 3.97
CA GLU A 181 -20.97 3.66 2.96
C GLU A 181 -19.53 3.58 2.44
N VAL A 182 -18.61 3.09 3.28
CA VAL A 182 -17.18 2.94 2.94
C VAL A 182 -16.95 1.66 2.14
N GLY A 183 -16.54 1.82 0.88
CA GLY A 183 -16.04 0.71 0.07
C GLY A 183 -14.56 0.45 0.30
N LEU A 184 -14.13 -0.80 0.10
CA LEU A 184 -12.73 -1.16 0.03
C LEU A 184 -12.38 -1.72 -1.34
N SER A 185 -11.34 -1.16 -1.93
CA SER A 185 -10.65 -1.77 -3.05
C SER A 185 -9.37 -2.44 -2.57
N VAL A 186 -8.92 -3.45 -3.31
CA VAL A 186 -7.67 -4.16 -3.03
C VAL A 186 -6.76 -4.06 -4.24
N GLY A 187 -5.63 -3.38 -4.07
CA GLY A 187 -4.57 -3.31 -5.07
C GLY A 187 -3.68 -4.56 -5.00
N ILE A 188 -3.51 -5.23 -6.13
CA ILE A 188 -2.62 -6.38 -6.32
C ILE A 188 -1.52 -5.94 -7.26
N GLN A 189 -0.33 -5.70 -6.71
CA GLN A 189 0.79 -5.12 -7.44
C GLN A 189 1.97 -6.10 -7.48
N LYS A 190 2.68 -6.15 -8.61
CA LYS A 190 3.93 -6.91 -8.68
C LYS A 190 4.92 -6.42 -7.63
N MET A 191 5.48 -7.35 -6.86
CA MET A 191 6.55 -7.05 -5.91
C MET A 191 7.87 -6.74 -6.62
N ILE A 192 8.64 -5.83 -6.04
CA ILE A 192 10.03 -5.57 -6.44
C ILE A 192 10.97 -6.25 -5.46
N ARG A 193 12.12 -6.71 -5.96
CA ARG A 193 13.14 -7.45 -5.20
C ARG A 193 13.97 -6.56 -4.26
N SER A 194 13.32 -5.62 -3.56
CA SER A 194 14.01 -4.79 -2.57
C SER A 194 14.40 -5.58 -1.32
N ASP A 195 13.88 -6.81 -1.14
CA ASP A 195 14.39 -7.78 -0.18
C ASP A 195 15.89 -8.07 -0.34
N LEU A 196 16.41 -7.93 -1.58
CA LEU A 196 17.81 -8.11 -1.92
C LEU A 196 18.61 -6.80 -1.94
N ALA A 197 17.96 -5.65 -1.72
CA ALA A 197 18.57 -4.33 -1.84
C ALA A 197 18.05 -3.39 -0.75
N ALA A 198 17.47 -2.25 -1.14
CA ALA A 198 16.99 -1.22 -0.24
C ALA A 198 15.65 -0.65 -0.69
N SER A 199 14.96 0.00 0.25
CA SER A 199 13.73 0.76 0.02
C SER A 199 13.54 1.81 1.10
N GLY A 200 12.61 2.73 0.90
CA GLY A 200 12.29 3.74 1.91
C GLY A 200 11.20 4.69 1.44
N VAL A 201 11.19 5.90 2.01
CA VAL A 201 10.14 6.90 1.83
C VAL A 201 10.76 8.22 1.38
N ILE A 202 10.07 8.92 0.49
CA ILE A 202 10.48 10.24 -0.01
C ILE A 202 9.41 11.26 0.35
N PHE A 203 9.86 12.41 0.83
CA PHE A 203 9.04 13.60 1.00
C PHE A 203 9.60 14.71 0.12
N THR A 204 8.73 15.45 -0.58
CA THR A 204 9.13 16.60 -1.40
C THR A 204 9.17 17.90 -0.59
N LEU A 205 9.40 17.79 0.71
CA LEU A 205 9.68 18.89 1.63
C LEU A 205 10.36 18.32 2.87
N ASP A 206 10.99 19.19 3.65
CA ASP A 206 11.41 18.86 5.01
C ASP A 206 10.18 18.76 5.92
N THR A 207 9.94 17.57 6.46
CA THR A 207 8.78 17.29 7.31
C THR A 207 8.87 17.94 8.69
N GLU A 208 10.06 18.30 9.16
CA GLU A 208 10.25 18.93 10.48
C GLU A 208 10.02 20.44 10.43
N THR A 209 10.56 21.10 9.41
CA THR A 209 10.51 22.57 9.29
C THR A 209 9.45 23.07 8.32
N GLY A 210 8.95 22.21 7.42
CA GLY A 210 8.10 22.60 6.30
C GLY A 210 8.84 23.24 5.12
N PHE A 211 10.18 23.26 5.13
CA PHE A 211 10.98 23.84 4.06
C PHE A 211 10.79 23.07 2.73
N ARG A 212 10.27 23.74 1.71
CA ARG A 212 9.79 23.11 0.46
C ARG A 212 10.86 22.91 -0.61
N ASP A 213 12.02 23.55 -0.50
CA ASP A 213 13.04 23.51 -1.55
C ASP A 213 13.99 22.31 -1.44
N VAL A 214 13.61 21.28 -0.69
CA VAL A 214 14.36 20.03 -0.54
C VAL A 214 13.50 18.82 -0.84
N VAL A 215 14.13 17.78 -1.37
CA VAL A 215 13.61 16.42 -1.34
C VAL A 215 14.32 15.68 -0.21
N PHE A 216 13.53 15.16 0.73
CA PHE A 216 14.02 14.33 1.83
C PHE A 216 13.80 12.86 1.46
N VAL A 217 14.89 12.13 1.27
CA VAL A 217 14.88 10.70 0.94
C VAL A 217 15.35 9.90 2.15
N THR A 218 14.58 8.89 2.54
CA THR A 218 14.99 7.90 3.53
C THR A 218 15.19 6.55 2.87
N SER A 219 16.15 5.74 3.38
CA SER A 219 16.42 4.42 2.83
C SER A 219 16.94 3.43 3.88
N ALA A 220 16.45 2.20 3.86
CA ALA A 220 16.99 1.08 4.62
C ALA A 220 17.00 -0.19 3.79
N TYR A 221 17.77 -1.20 4.22
CA TYR A 221 17.83 -2.49 3.52
C TYR A 221 16.51 -3.27 3.62
N GLY A 222 16.18 -4.02 2.57
CA GLY A 222 15.02 -4.91 2.53
C GLY A 222 13.73 -4.24 2.05
N LEU A 223 12.59 -4.87 2.38
CA LEU A 223 11.25 -4.36 2.08
C LEU A 223 10.91 -3.12 2.94
N GLY A 224 10.17 -2.16 2.35
CA GLY A 224 10.00 -0.81 2.90
C GLY A 224 9.09 -0.70 4.12
N GLU A 225 8.40 -1.79 4.47
CA GLU A 225 7.45 -1.82 5.57
C GLU A 225 8.09 -1.43 6.91
N ASN A 226 9.35 -1.81 7.16
CA ASN A 226 10.06 -1.44 8.38
C ASN A 226 10.30 0.08 8.48
N VAL A 227 10.53 0.75 7.34
CA VAL A 227 10.73 2.21 7.30
C VAL A 227 9.40 2.92 7.54
N VAL A 228 8.34 2.49 6.86
CA VAL A 228 6.99 3.07 7.00
C VAL A 228 6.45 2.91 8.42
N GLN A 229 6.74 1.79 9.08
CA GLN A 229 6.33 1.52 10.46
C GLN A 229 7.27 2.12 11.52
N GLY A 230 8.35 2.80 11.13
CA GLY A 230 9.33 3.37 12.08
C GLY A 230 10.08 2.34 12.92
N ARG A 231 10.22 1.10 12.43
CA ARG A 231 10.89 -0.01 13.15
C ARG A 231 12.41 0.00 12.99
N VAL A 232 12.92 0.76 12.04
CA VAL A 232 14.35 0.88 11.76
C VAL A 232 14.68 2.35 11.54
N ALA A 233 15.85 2.80 12.01
CA ALA A 233 16.36 4.12 11.67
C ALA A 233 17.02 4.03 10.27
N PRO A 234 16.42 4.66 9.23
CA PRO A 234 16.95 4.62 7.88
C PRO A 234 18.12 5.60 7.71
N ASP A 235 18.85 5.45 6.62
CA ASP A 235 19.69 6.52 6.09
C ASP A 235 18.82 7.69 5.65
N GLU A 236 19.35 8.91 5.76
CA GLU A 236 18.68 10.16 5.44
C GLU A 236 19.52 10.96 4.44
N PHE A 237 18.85 11.49 3.42
CA PHE A 237 19.47 12.27 2.36
C PHE A 237 18.61 13.49 2.06
N TYR A 238 19.24 14.66 1.94
CA TYR A 238 18.58 15.88 1.49
C TYR A 238 19.13 16.34 0.15
N VAL A 239 18.25 16.55 -0.81
CA VAL A 239 18.59 17.05 -2.15
C VAL A 239 17.95 18.41 -2.37
N PHE A 240 18.74 19.42 -2.71
CA PHE A 240 18.23 20.78 -2.94
C PHE A 240 17.59 20.91 -4.32
N LYS A 241 16.29 21.22 -4.37
CA LYS A 241 15.51 21.23 -5.62
C LYS A 241 15.99 22.25 -6.66
N PRO A 242 16.29 23.52 -6.30
CA PRO A 242 16.57 24.56 -7.29
C PRO A 242 17.78 24.27 -8.17
N THR A 243 18.86 23.72 -7.60
CA THR A 243 20.05 23.37 -8.38
C THR A 243 19.94 21.98 -9.02
N LEU A 244 19.09 21.09 -8.51
CA LEU A 244 18.78 19.82 -9.17
C LEU A 244 18.07 20.06 -10.50
N ALA A 245 17.13 21.00 -10.54
CA ALA A 245 16.42 21.44 -11.75
C ALA A 245 17.35 22.05 -12.80
N GLN A 246 18.47 22.65 -12.37
CA GLN A 246 19.53 23.18 -13.25
C GLN A 246 20.52 22.10 -13.73
N GLY A 247 20.34 20.84 -13.34
CA GLY A 247 21.19 19.72 -13.74
C GLY A 247 22.43 19.49 -12.86
N TYR A 248 22.56 20.19 -11.74
CA TYR A 248 23.62 19.94 -10.77
C TYR A 248 23.34 18.66 -9.94
N ARG A 249 24.28 18.32 -9.05
CA ARG A 249 24.20 17.16 -8.14
C ARG A 249 24.11 17.60 -6.67
N PRO A 250 23.00 18.22 -6.22
CA PRO A 250 22.97 18.93 -4.95
C PRO A 250 22.53 18.05 -3.77
N LEU A 251 23.31 17.03 -3.47
CA LEU A 251 23.15 16.22 -2.25
C LEU A 251 23.79 16.98 -1.08
N ILE A 252 22.98 17.72 -0.33
CA ILE A 252 23.44 18.68 0.68
C ILE A 252 23.66 18.06 2.06
N LEU A 253 22.99 16.95 2.37
CA LEU A 253 23.16 16.23 3.63
C LEU A 253 23.06 14.72 3.40
N ARG A 254 23.89 13.98 4.14
CA ARG A 254 23.84 12.53 4.29
C ARG A 254 23.96 12.19 5.77
N ARG A 255 23.05 11.38 6.30
CA ARG A 255 23.12 10.86 7.67
C ARG A 255 22.88 9.37 7.65
N LEU A 256 23.79 8.64 8.27
CA LEU A 256 23.77 7.19 8.32
C LEU A 256 22.77 6.71 9.37
N GLY A 257 21.85 5.84 8.98
CA GLY A 257 20.92 5.17 9.89
C GLY A 257 21.53 3.92 10.53
N THR A 258 20.98 3.49 11.66
CA THR A 258 21.46 2.28 12.35
C THR A 258 21.17 1.00 11.56
N LYS A 259 20.08 0.98 10.76
CA LYS A 259 19.70 -0.09 9.82
C LYS A 259 19.79 -1.50 10.41
N GLU A 260 19.37 -1.67 11.67
CA GLU A 260 19.68 -2.90 12.43
C GLU A 260 18.97 -4.15 11.89
N LEU A 261 17.82 -3.97 11.25
CA LEU A 261 16.97 -5.02 10.72
C LEU A 261 16.60 -4.73 9.27
N ARG A 262 16.48 -5.80 8.47
CA ARG A 262 15.87 -5.76 7.13
C ARG A 262 14.77 -6.80 7.01
N MET A 263 13.70 -6.46 6.30
CA MET A 263 12.63 -7.39 5.99
C MET A 263 12.91 -8.06 4.64
N ILE A 264 12.86 -9.39 4.61
CA ILE A 264 13.12 -10.21 3.41
C ILE A 264 12.00 -11.22 3.18
N TYR A 265 12.00 -11.86 2.02
CA TYR A 265 11.10 -12.98 1.75
C TYR A 265 11.42 -14.14 2.68
N ASP A 266 10.39 -14.81 3.17
CA ASP A 266 10.56 -16.05 3.91
C ASP A 266 10.36 -17.24 2.98
N GLU A 267 11.44 -17.70 2.36
CA GLU A 267 11.42 -18.88 1.48
C GLU A 267 11.39 -20.21 2.26
N SER A 268 11.66 -20.16 3.56
CA SER A 268 11.87 -21.32 4.42
C SER A 268 10.68 -21.69 5.33
N GLY A 269 9.66 -20.82 5.42
CA GLY A 269 8.77 -20.82 6.58
C GLY A 269 7.30 -20.51 6.27
N SER A 270 6.47 -20.74 7.29
CA SER A 270 5.01 -20.61 7.30
C SER A 270 4.47 -19.17 7.12
N LYS A 271 5.34 -18.18 6.94
CA LYS A 271 5.01 -16.75 6.82
C LYS A 271 5.45 -16.24 5.46
N LEU A 272 4.89 -15.11 5.02
CA LEU A 272 5.23 -14.52 3.72
C LEU A 272 6.57 -13.75 3.74
N VAL A 273 6.89 -13.13 4.87
CA VAL A 273 8.08 -12.29 5.07
C VAL A 273 8.65 -12.47 6.48
N LYS A 274 9.94 -12.17 6.65
CA LYS A 274 10.62 -12.20 7.95
C LYS A 274 11.62 -11.06 8.11
N ASN A 275 11.87 -10.66 9.36
CA ASN A 275 12.94 -9.74 9.70
C ASN A 275 14.22 -10.51 10.02
N VAL A 276 15.34 -10.02 9.52
CA VAL A 276 16.69 -10.54 9.80
C VAL A 276 17.61 -9.38 10.17
N SER A 277 18.60 -9.66 11.02
CA SER A 277 19.63 -8.68 11.37
C SER A 277 20.49 -8.34 10.17
N VAL A 278 20.84 -7.06 10.05
CA VAL A 278 21.80 -6.57 9.05
C VAL A 278 23.21 -6.66 9.62
N SER A 279 24.18 -7.05 8.79
CA SER A 279 25.57 -7.19 9.20
C SER A 279 26.15 -5.85 9.68
N ALA A 280 27.13 -5.88 10.59
CA ALA A 280 27.78 -4.65 11.06
C ALA A 280 28.44 -3.87 9.91
N GLU A 281 28.97 -4.58 8.92
CA GLU A 281 29.56 -4.00 7.71
C GLU A 281 28.53 -3.25 6.87
N ASP A 282 27.38 -3.86 6.59
CA ASP A 282 26.31 -3.23 5.81
C ASP A 282 25.69 -2.05 6.55
N ARG A 283 25.56 -2.13 7.88
CA ARG A 283 25.07 -1.04 8.74
C ARG A 283 25.95 0.20 8.66
N ALA A 284 27.27 0.00 8.52
CA ALA A 284 28.25 1.06 8.40
C ALA A 284 28.28 1.74 7.01
N ARG A 285 27.46 1.26 6.05
CA ARG A 285 27.37 1.79 4.69
C ARG A 285 26.00 2.42 4.43
N PHE A 286 25.95 3.38 3.51
CA PHE A 286 24.69 3.86 2.96
C PHE A 286 24.03 2.78 2.11
N SER A 287 22.74 2.60 2.30
CA SER A 287 21.93 1.54 1.65
C SER A 287 21.65 1.80 0.17
N VAL A 288 21.84 3.02 -0.29
CA VAL A 288 21.69 3.45 -1.69
C VAL A 288 22.84 4.37 -2.08
N SER A 289 23.15 4.45 -3.37
CA SER A 289 24.19 5.34 -3.89
C SER A 289 23.70 6.78 -4.04
N ASP A 290 24.63 7.73 -4.14
CA ASP A 290 24.30 9.13 -4.45
C ASP A 290 23.54 9.26 -5.79
N GLU A 291 23.80 8.37 -6.76
CA GLU A 291 23.13 8.36 -8.07
C GLU A 291 21.68 7.88 -7.97
N ASP A 292 21.42 6.88 -7.14
CA ASP A 292 20.07 6.42 -6.82
C ASP A 292 19.28 7.55 -6.17
N VAL A 293 19.87 8.22 -5.17
CA VAL A 293 19.24 9.34 -4.46
C VAL A 293 18.88 10.48 -5.41
N LEU A 294 19.78 10.85 -6.33
CA LEU A 294 19.50 11.89 -7.31
C LEU A 294 18.43 11.47 -8.33
N THR A 295 18.38 10.19 -8.72
CA THR A 295 17.34 9.66 -9.61
C THR A 295 15.98 9.67 -8.93
N LEU A 296 15.93 9.18 -7.68
CA LEU A 296 14.73 9.21 -6.84
C LEU A 296 14.23 10.64 -6.61
N ALA A 297 15.13 11.60 -6.36
CA ALA A 297 14.76 13.00 -6.21
C ALA A 297 14.16 13.59 -7.49
N LYS A 298 14.72 13.26 -8.68
CA LYS A 298 14.14 13.68 -9.97
C LYS A 298 12.75 13.10 -10.19
N TRP A 299 12.55 11.81 -9.89
CA TRP A 299 11.23 11.19 -9.97
C TRP A 299 10.23 11.83 -9.00
N ALA A 300 10.66 12.14 -7.78
CA ALA A 300 9.83 12.81 -6.79
C ALA A 300 9.37 14.21 -7.26
N LEU A 301 10.25 14.96 -7.93
CA LEU A 301 9.87 16.25 -8.53
C LEU A 301 8.86 16.11 -9.66
N LEU A 302 8.98 15.08 -10.52
CA LEU A 302 8.00 14.80 -11.56
C LEU A 302 6.62 14.46 -10.98
N ILE A 303 6.60 13.71 -9.88
CA ILE A 303 5.37 13.37 -9.15
C ILE A 303 4.76 14.63 -8.53
N GLU A 304 5.56 15.44 -7.83
CA GLU A 304 5.10 16.69 -7.21
C GLU A 304 4.55 17.68 -8.24
N GLU A 305 5.25 17.87 -9.36
CA GLU A 305 4.81 18.76 -10.45
C GLU A 305 3.45 18.31 -11.00
N HIS A 306 3.28 17.01 -11.26
CA HIS A 306 2.03 16.44 -11.76
C HIS A 306 0.86 16.71 -10.81
N TYR A 307 0.98 16.34 -9.54
CA TYR A 307 -0.10 16.55 -8.56
C TYR A 307 -0.32 18.01 -8.16
N THR A 308 0.63 18.90 -8.44
CA THR A 308 0.45 20.35 -8.28
C THR A 308 -0.37 20.93 -9.43
N GLN A 309 -0.25 20.40 -10.64
CA GLN A 309 -1.01 20.83 -11.83
C GLN A 309 -2.45 20.30 -11.83
N GLU A 310 -2.68 19.12 -11.27
CA GLU A 310 -4.01 18.47 -11.18
C GLU A 310 -4.87 18.98 -10.00
N ARG A 311 -4.36 19.92 -9.20
CA ARG A 311 -5.08 20.60 -8.11
C ARG A 311 -5.71 21.91 -8.58
#